data_AF-A0A2P4QJ81-F1
#
_entry.id   AF-A0A2P4QJ81-F1
#
_cell.length_a   1.000
_cell.length_b   1.000
_cell.length_c   1.000
_cell.angle_alpha   90.00
_cell.angle_beta   90.00
_cell.angle_gamma   90.00
#
_symmetry.space_group_name_H-M   'P 1'
#
loop_
_entity.id
_entity.type
_entity.pdbx_description
1 polymer ?
#
loop_
_entity_poly.entity_id
_entity_poly.type
_entity_poly.pdbx_seq_one_letter_code
_entity_poly.pdbx_strand_id
1 'polypeptide(L)'
;MNKLLTEIKFQIFRELLKDYTKDGYPALMVNREWCNIIISILWENPFVKGHRFNHYKIIRTLLSTLNNESRKLLIDNGIDLTTSKSGTIFDYAYFIRNIPYDYIYKGIKDYLLLEYENENF
;
A
#
# COMPACT_ATOMS: atom_id res chain seq x y z
N MET A 1 2.61 -26.18 -8.62
CA MET A 1 3.36 -24.91 -8.84
C MET A 1 4.68 -24.78 -8.05
N ASN A 2 4.99 -25.64 -7.06
CA ASN A 2 6.23 -25.49 -6.26
C ASN A 2 7.55 -25.68 -7.04
N LYS A 3 7.52 -26.32 -8.21
CA LYS A 3 8.69 -26.51 -9.09
C LYS A 3 8.89 -25.38 -10.13
N LEU A 4 7.98 -24.40 -10.18
CA LEU A 4 8.08 -23.29 -11.14
C LEU A 4 9.02 -22.21 -10.61
N LEU A 5 9.90 -21.68 -11.46
CA LEU A 5 10.76 -20.55 -11.15
C LEU A 5 9.92 -19.35 -10.68
N THR A 6 10.41 -18.65 -9.66
CA THR A 6 9.75 -17.46 -9.09
C THR A 6 9.46 -16.41 -10.16
N GLU A 7 10.36 -16.25 -11.13
CA GLU A 7 10.20 -15.32 -12.25
C GLU A 7 8.98 -15.66 -13.13
N ILE A 8 8.74 -16.95 -13.39
CA ILE A 8 7.58 -17.36 -14.19
C ILE A 8 6.29 -17.16 -13.38
N LYS A 9 6.30 -17.46 -12.07
CA LYS A 9 5.16 -17.14 -11.18
C LYS A 9 4.85 -15.65 -11.21
N PHE A 10 5.89 -14.82 -11.16
CA PHE A 10 5.78 -13.37 -11.22
C PHE A 10 5.13 -12.88 -12.51
N GLN A 11 5.54 -13.42 -13.67
CA GLN A 11 4.90 -13.10 -14.96
C GLN A 11 3.44 -13.57 -15.02
N ILE A 12 3.15 -14.80 -14.57
CA ILE A 12 1.77 -15.31 -14.50
C ILE A 12 0.90 -14.37 -13.67
N PHE A 13 1.33 -14.02 -12.46
CA PHE A 13 0.56 -13.11 -11.62
C PHE A 13 0.46 -11.72 -12.23
N ARG A 14 1.51 -11.20 -12.88
CA ARG A 14 1.43 -9.91 -13.57
C ARG A 14 0.33 -9.91 -14.63
N GLU A 15 0.24 -10.96 -15.44
CA GLU A 15 -0.83 -11.10 -16.43
C GLU A 15 -2.21 -11.25 -15.77
N LEU A 16 -2.34 -12.11 -14.76
CA LEU A 16 -3.59 -12.28 -14.01
C LEU A 16 -4.07 -10.98 -13.34
N LEU A 17 -3.14 -10.11 -12.95
CA LEU A 17 -3.42 -8.83 -12.30
C LEU A 17 -3.70 -7.70 -13.31
N LYS A 18 -3.55 -7.91 -14.62
CA LYS A 18 -3.97 -6.92 -15.64
C LYS A 18 -5.48 -6.88 -15.75
N ASP A 19 -6.12 -8.04 -15.72
CA ASP A 19 -7.58 -8.19 -15.78
C ASP A 19 -8.19 -7.96 -14.39
N TYR A 20 -8.24 -6.68 -14.01
CA TYR A 20 -8.74 -6.20 -12.73
C TYR A 20 -10.22 -6.59 -12.50
N THR A 21 -10.49 -7.71 -11.84
CA THR A 21 -11.86 -8.09 -11.46
C THR A 21 -12.33 -7.30 -10.23
N LYS A 22 -13.64 -7.15 -10.06
CA LYS A 22 -14.24 -6.53 -8.86
C LYS A 22 -14.15 -7.45 -7.64
N ASP A 23 -13.75 -8.70 -7.84
CA ASP A 23 -13.87 -9.79 -6.88
C ASP A 23 -12.59 -10.00 -6.03
N GLY A 24 -11.60 -9.11 -6.16
CA GLY A 24 -10.36 -9.14 -5.38
C GLY A 24 -9.30 -10.09 -5.95
N TYR A 25 -8.38 -10.55 -5.09
CA TYR A 25 -7.25 -11.40 -5.47
C TYR A 25 -7.24 -12.71 -4.68
N PRO A 26 -8.05 -13.73 -5.07
CA PRO A 26 -8.09 -15.01 -4.37
C PRO A 26 -6.71 -15.68 -4.22
N ALA A 27 -5.82 -15.45 -5.19
CA ALA A 27 -4.46 -15.96 -5.19
C ALA A 27 -3.60 -15.46 -4.00
N LEU A 28 -3.96 -14.34 -3.34
CA LEU A 28 -3.33 -13.87 -2.10
C LEU A 28 -3.49 -14.87 -0.95
N MET A 29 -4.59 -15.64 -0.95
CA MET A 29 -4.96 -16.53 0.16
C MET A 29 -4.43 -17.96 -0.02
N VAL A 30 -3.76 -18.26 -1.15
CA VAL A 30 -3.31 -19.62 -1.46
C VAL A 30 -2.13 -20.05 -0.60
N ASN A 31 -1.07 -19.24 -0.54
CA ASN A 31 0.08 -19.47 0.35
C ASN A 31 0.93 -18.19 0.49
N ARG A 32 1.90 -18.22 1.41
CA ARG A 32 2.80 -17.09 1.70
C ARG A 32 3.65 -16.65 0.49
N GLU A 33 4.11 -17.60 -0.32
CA GLU A 33 4.94 -17.29 -1.50
C GLU A 33 4.14 -16.48 -2.53
N TRP A 34 2.91 -16.92 -2.83
CA TRP A 34 2.02 -16.25 -3.77
C TRP A 34 1.60 -14.88 -3.26
N CYS A 35 1.28 -14.80 -1.97
CA CYS A 35 0.97 -13.53 -1.31
C CYS A 35 2.12 -12.53 -1.47
N ASN A 36 3.36 -12.93 -1.17
CA ASN A 36 4.54 -12.07 -1.33
C ASN A 36 4.69 -11.55 -2.77
N ILE A 37 4.55 -12.43 -3.76
CA ILE A 37 4.69 -12.05 -5.17
C ILE A 37 3.58 -11.07 -5.57
N ILE A 38 2.33 -11.38 -5.27
CA ILE A 38 1.19 -10.55 -5.67
C ILE A 38 1.25 -9.19 -4.99
N ILE A 39 1.53 -9.14 -3.69
CA ILE A 39 1.69 -7.87 -2.96
C ILE A 39 2.80 -7.01 -3.59
N SER A 40 3.93 -7.62 -3.97
CA SER A 40 5.01 -6.89 -4.64
C SER A 40 4.54 -6.26 -5.96
N ILE A 41 3.76 -6.97 -6.78
CA ILE A 41 3.25 -6.48 -8.07
C ILE A 41 2.18 -5.39 -7.90
N LEU A 42 1.28 -5.56 -6.91
CA LEU A 42 0.24 -4.58 -6.60
C LEU A 42 0.84 -3.25 -6.12
N TRP A 43 1.91 -3.33 -5.33
CA TRP A 43 2.58 -2.17 -4.76
C TRP A 43 3.67 -1.55 -5.64
N GLU A 44 3.87 -2.03 -6.88
CA GLU A 44 4.79 -1.36 -7.82
C GLU A 44 4.35 0.06 -8.19
N ASN A 45 3.05 0.28 -8.29
CA ASN A 45 2.50 1.59 -8.62
C ASN A 45 1.14 1.79 -7.95
N PRO A 46 1.13 1.89 -6.61
CA PRO A 46 -0.10 1.82 -5.83
C PRO A 46 -0.99 3.04 -6.09
N PHE A 47 -0.42 4.19 -6.43
CA PHE A 47 -1.16 5.42 -6.67
C PHE A 47 -1.81 5.49 -8.05
N VAL A 48 -1.21 4.91 -9.09
CA VAL A 48 -1.85 4.84 -10.42
C VAL A 48 -2.81 3.66 -10.51
N LYS A 49 -2.41 2.48 -10.01
CA LYS A 49 -3.29 1.29 -10.04
C LYS A 49 -4.39 1.37 -8.98
N GLY A 50 -4.22 2.25 -7.99
CA GLY A 50 -5.11 2.40 -6.85
C GLY A 50 -6.35 3.25 -7.08
N HIS A 51 -6.83 3.46 -8.30
CA HIS A 51 -8.07 4.22 -8.53
C HIS A 51 -9.31 3.71 -7.75
N ARG A 52 -9.28 2.48 -7.21
CA ARG A 52 -10.29 1.95 -6.25
C ARG A 52 -9.90 2.09 -4.76
N PHE A 53 -8.62 2.30 -4.46
CA PHE A 53 -8.14 2.59 -3.12
C PHE A 53 -8.06 4.10 -2.93
N ASN A 54 -8.86 4.64 -2.00
CA ASN A 54 -8.71 6.04 -1.62
C ASN A 54 -7.23 6.33 -1.30
N HIS A 55 -6.62 7.32 -1.95
CA HIS A 55 -5.17 7.54 -1.89
C HIS A 55 -4.67 7.73 -0.45
N TYR A 56 -5.50 8.27 0.45
CA TYR A 56 -5.17 8.34 1.87
C TYR A 56 -4.90 6.98 2.52
N LYS A 57 -5.53 5.88 2.06
CA LYS A 57 -5.27 4.53 2.59
C LYS A 57 -3.87 4.06 2.23
N ILE A 58 -3.39 4.43 1.04
CA ILE A 58 -2.01 4.16 0.62
C ILE A 58 -1.05 4.93 1.51
N ILE A 59 -1.30 6.23 1.74
CA ILE A 59 -0.51 7.07 2.64
C ILE A 59 -0.50 6.48 4.06
N ARG A 60 -1.66 6.15 4.61
CA ARG A 60 -1.79 5.51 5.93
C ARG A 60 -0.94 4.24 6.04
N THR A 61 -0.96 3.37 5.02
CA THR A 61 -0.13 2.17 4.99
C THR A 61 1.36 2.49 4.92
N LEU A 62 1.77 3.52 4.17
CA LEU A 62 3.17 3.96 4.14
C LEU A 62 3.61 4.57 5.48
N LEU A 63 2.75 5.32 6.14
CA LEU A 63 2.99 5.83 7.50
C LEU A 63 3.16 4.67 8.50
N SER A 64 2.41 3.59 8.35
CA SER A 64 2.56 2.35 9.14
C SER A 64 3.91 1.63 8.92
N THR A 65 4.56 1.81 7.77
CA THR A 65 5.90 1.25 7.50
C THR A 65 7.06 2.05 8.09
N LEU A 66 6.80 3.27 8.57
CA LEU A 66 7.86 4.15 9.09
C LEU A 66 8.45 3.60 10.39
N ASN A 67 9.77 3.81 10.56
CA ASN A 67 10.45 3.51 11.81
C ASN A 67 9.99 4.44 12.95
N ASN A 68 10.29 4.06 14.20
CA ASN A 68 9.85 4.80 15.38
C ASN A 68 10.35 6.25 15.41
N GLU A 69 11.56 6.51 14.91
CA GLU A 69 12.16 7.85 14.85
C GLU A 69 11.38 8.78 13.90
N SER A 70 11.12 8.32 12.67
CA SER A 70 10.36 9.09 11.68
C SER A 70 8.92 9.32 12.12
N ARG A 71 8.31 8.32 12.77
CA ARG A 71 6.97 8.46 13.33
C ARG A 71 6.92 9.48 14.46
N LYS A 72 7.92 9.46 15.35
CA LYS A 72 8.03 10.45 16.43
C LYS A 72 8.18 11.86 15.86
N LEU A 73 9.03 12.04 14.84
CA LEU A 73 9.19 13.34 14.17
C LEU A 73 7.85 13.88 13.63
N LEU A 74 7.05 13.03 13.00
CA LEU A 74 5.74 13.44 12.47
C LEU A 74 4.77 13.85 13.59
N ILE A 75 4.71 13.06 14.67
CA ILE A 75 3.86 13.37 15.83
C ILE A 75 4.29 14.68 16.50
N ASP A 76 5.61 14.88 16.69
CA ASP A 76 6.17 16.10 17.27
C ASP A 76 5.87 17.35 16.40
N ASN A 77 5.59 17.16 15.11
CA ASN A 77 5.16 18.21 14.17
C ASN A 77 3.63 18.30 14.01
N GLY A 78 2.86 17.66 14.90
CA GLY A 78 1.40 17.77 14.94
C GLY A 78 0.65 16.91 13.93
N ILE A 79 1.29 15.89 13.35
CA ILE A 79 0.61 14.92 12.49
C ILE A 79 0.05 13.79 13.35
N ASP A 80 -1.26 13.54 13.26
CA ASP A 80 -1.87 12.40 13.93
C ASP A 80 -1.54 11.08 13.19
N LEU A 81 -1.08 10.08 13.94
CA LEU A 81 -0.79 8.74 13.42
C LEU A 81 -1.64 7.66 14.09
N THR A 82 -2.70 8.03 14.82
CA THR A 82 -3.63 7.08 15.49
C THR A 82 -4.23 6.08 14.50
N THR A 83 -4.59 6.54 13.30
CA THR A 83 -5.14 5.71 12.23
C THR A 83 -4.07 4.88 11.51
N SER A 84 -2.81 5.28 11.61
CA SER A 84 -1.63 4.68 10.97
C SER A 84 -0.81 3.86 11.96
N LYS A 85 -1.36 2.78 12.54
CA LYS A 85 -0.65 1.95 13.53
C LYS A 85 0.70 1.45 12.99
N SER A 86 1.73 1.49 13.82
CA SER A 86 3.06 0.97 13.48
C SER A 86 3.02 -0.55 13.31
N GLY A 87 3.83 -1.05 12.38
CA GLY A 87 4.01 -2.48 12.15
C GLY A 87 3.18 -2.96 10.98
N THR A 88 3.88 -3.32 9.90
CA THR A 88 3.30 -3.95 8.72
C THR A 88 3.95 -5.31 8.49
N ILE A 89 3.20 -6.23 7.90
CA ILE A 89 3.72 -7.55 7.50
C ILE A 89 4.74 -7.42 6.36
N PHE A 90 4.59 -6.36 5.56
CA PHE A 90 5.39 -6.09 4.38
C PHE A 90 6.03 -4.70 4.47
N ASP A 91 7.26 -4.58 3.94
CA ASP A 91 7.82 -3.29 3.60
C ASP A 91 7.19 -2.82 2.29
N TYR A 92 6.04 -2.18 2.39
CA TYR A 92 5.30 -1.70 1.24
C TYR A 92 6.03 -0.59 0.48
N ALA A 93 6.84 0.22 1.19
CA ALA A 93 7.62 1.28 0.57
C ALA A 93 8.70 0.69 -0.36
N TYR A 94 9.32 -0.43 0.02
CA TYR A 94 10.30 -1.13 -0.81
C TYR A 94 9.76 -1.57 -2.17
N PHE A 95 8.47 -1.87 -2.29
CA PHE A 95 7.88 -2.34 -3.55
C PHE A 95 7.57 -1.23 -4.55
N ILE A 96 7.52 0.04 -4.12
CA ILE A 96 7.14 1.16 -4.97
C ILE A 96 8.18 1.37 -6.08
N ARG A 97 7.71 1.40 -7.33
CA ARG A 97 8.51 1.67 -8.53
C ARG A 97 8.14 2.97 -9.22
N ASN A 98 7.00 3.57 -8.87
CA ASN A 98 6.55 4.84 -9.40
C ASN A 98 5.90 5.69 -8.29
N ILE A 99 6.32 6.95 -8.23
CA ILE A 99 5.93 7.95 -7.24
C ILE A 99 5.28 9.12 -8.00
N PRO A 100 4.01 9.00 -8.40
CA PRO A 100 3.31 10.08 -9.10
C PRO A 100 2.96 11.19 -8.10
N TYR A 101 3.66 12.31 -8.20
CA TYR A 101 3.60 13.42 -7.24
C TYR A 101 2.16 13.89 -6.97
N ASP A 102 1.36 14.10 -8.01
CA ASP A 102 -0.01 14.62 -7.88
C ASP A 102 -0.92 13.70 -7.04
N TYR A 103 -0.80 12.38 -7.22
CA TYR A 103 -1.60 11.42 -6.47
C TYR A 103 -1.14 11.29 -5.02
N ILE A 104 0.15 11.42 -4.77
CA ILE A 104 0.71 11.41 -3.42
C ILE A 104 0.30 12.67 -2.68
N TYR A 105 0.46 13.84 -3.30
CA TYR A 105 0.00 15.11 -2.75
C TYR A 105 -1.49 15.05 -2.40
N LYS A 106 -2.31 14.56 -3.32
CA LYS A 106 -3.73 14.33 -3.05
C LYS A 106 -3.96 13.38 -1.89
N GLY A 107 -3.26 12.23 -1.85
CA GLY A 107 -3.40 11.26 -0.77
C GLY A 107 -3.01 11.82 0.60
N ILE A 108 -1.96 12.64 0.67
CA ILE A 108 -1.52 13.30 1.90
C ILE A 108 -2.58 14.33 2.32
N LYS A 109 -3.06 15.15 1.40
CA LYS A 109 -4.12 16.11 1.66
C LYS A 109 -5.39 15.41 2.17
N ASP A 110 -5.82 14.33 1.52
CA ASP A 110 -6.98 13.54 1.92
C ASP A 110 -6.78 12.90 3.31
N TYR A 111 -5.57 12.41 3.61
CA TYR A 111 -5.24 11.86 4.93
C TYR A 111 -5.39 12.91 6.04
N LEU A 112 -4.80 14.09 5.85
CA LEU A 112 -4.88 15.19 6.81
C LEU A 112 -6.30 15.76 6.95
N LEU A 113 -7.08 15.81 5.86
CA LEU A 113 -8.47 16.31 5.90
C LEU A 113 -9.44 15.34 6.58
N LEU A 114 -9.22 14.03 6.47
CA LEU A 114 -10.02 13.04 7.21
C LEU A 114 -9.83 13.18 8.73
N GLU A 115 -8.71 13.71 9.20
CA GLU A 115 -8.50 14.03 10.62
C GLU A 115 -9.41 15.19 11.04
N TYR A 116 -9.51 16.25 10.22
CA TYR A 116 -10.41 17.39 10.48
C TYR A 116 -11.89 16.99 10.60
N GLU A 117 -12.37 16.01 9.83
CA GLU A 117 -13.77 15.58 9.92
C GLU A 117 -14.04 14.70 11.16
N ASN A 118 -13.04 13.97 11.66
CA ASN A 118 -13.18 13.10 12.84
C ASN A 118 -13.00 13.83 14.19
N GLU A 119 -12.43 15.03 14.21
CA GLU A 119 -12.29 15.88 15.41
C GLU A 119 -13.53 16.74 15.73
N ASN A 120 -14.53 16.80 14.84
CA ASN A 120 -15.72 17.65 14.96
C ASN A 120 -16.98 16.94 15.50
N PHE A 121 -16.82 15.84 16.25
CA PHE A 121 -17.93 15.10 16.89
C PHE A 121 -17.67 14.82 18.38
#